data_AF-A0A537T3B0-F1
#
_entry.id   AF-A0A537T3B0-F1
#
_cell.length_a   1.000
_cell.length_b   1.000
_cell.length_c   1.000
_cell.angle_alpha   90.00
_cell.angle_beta   90.00
_cell.angle_gamma   90.00
#
_symmetry.space_group_name_H-M   'P 1'
#
loop_
_entity.id
_entity.type
_entity.pdbx_description
1 polymer ?
#
loop_
_entity_poly.entity_id
_entity_poly.type
_entity_poly.pdbx_seq_one_letter_code
_entity_poly.pdbx_strand_id
1 'polypeptide(L)'
;MIKRKAKKSLHTKPGKVKARAKPGPVATEAKKRKRVHRVALGKPKPGHIVGHSQRRRKGEILCHNHVLHTAATANGVHGFHWFTVCAPAGWDPATDEWEVCPCGWRRELGKHYAKADHVQWWREQIKERGSFEAVYREVRKRQREYRDRDMG
;
A
#
# COMPACT_ATOMS: atom_id res chain seq x y z
N MET A 1 33.61 24.05 79.94
CA MET A 1 33.52 22.72 79.28
C MET A 1 32.15 22.57 78.63
N ILE A 2 32.08 22.73 77.31
CA ILE A 2 30.82 22.79 76.54
C ILE A 2 30.48 21.38 76.04
N LYS A 3 29.43 20.74 76.60
CA LYS A 3 28.84 19.54 76.02
C LYS A 3 27.75 19.94 75.03
N ARG A 4 28.10 19.91 73.73
CA ARG A 4 27.19 20.10 72.60
C ARG A 4 26.15 18.97 72.59
N LYS A 5 24.88 19.27 72.85
CA LYS A 5 23.76 18.35 72.59
C LYS A 5 23.18 18.63 71.20
N ALA A 6 23.09 17.57 70.40
CA ALA A 6 22.66 17.59 69.02
C ALA A 6 21.17 17.98 68.88
N LYS A 7 20.90 18.88 67.94
CA LYS A 7 19.55 19.23 67.46
C LYS A 7 18.98 18.05 66.67
N LYS A 8 17.94 17.39 67.19
CA LYS A 8 17.07 16.51 66.39
C LYS A 8 16.15 17.41 65.56
N SER A 9 16.44 17.55 64.27
CA SER A 9 15.51 18.16 63.31
C SER A 9 14.38 17.18 63.03
N LEU A 10 13.16 17.58 63.37
CA LEU A 10 11.92 16.95 62.95
C LEU A 10 11.81 17.09 61.43
N HIS A 11 12.26 16.08 60.70
CA HIS A 11 11.98 15.93 59.28
C HIS A 11 10.52 15.52 59.11
N THR A 12 9.69 16.47 58.68
CA THR A 12 8.35 16.24 58.14
C THR A 12 8.45 15.33 56.92
N LYS A 13 7.80 14.17 56.99
CA LYS A 13 7.62 13.26 55.85
C LYS A 13 6.76 13.95 54.78
N PRO A 14 7.16 14.03 53.50
CA PRO A 14 6.24 14.43 52.45
C PRO A 14 5.26 13.28 52.19
N GLY A 15 3.97 13.55 52.34
CA GLY A 15 2.90 12.62 52.00
C GLY A 15 3.02 12.19 50.53
N LYS A 16 2.90 10.88 50.28
CA LYS A 16 2.75 10.31 48.94
C LYS A 16 1.49 10.88 48.27
N VAL A 17 1.65 11.91 47.45
CA VAL A 17 0.60 12.33 46.52
C VAL A 17 0.59 11.30 45.38
N LYS A 18 -0.42 10.43 45.35
CA LYS A 18 -0.69 9.58 44.19
C LYS A 18 -1.03 10.50 43.01
N ALA A 19 -0.13 10.62 42.05
CA ALA A 19 -0.44 11.25 40.76
C ALA A 19 -1.64 10.51 40.14
N ARG A 20 -2.78 11.18 40.02
CA ARG A 20 -3.89 10.69 39.21
C ARG A 20 -3.38 10.57 37.77
N ALA A 21 -3.34 9.34 37.25
CA ALA A 21 -3.10 9.10 35.84
C ALA A 21 -4.13 9.89 35.03
N LYS A 22 -3.66 10.73 34.10
CA LYS A 22 -4.53 11.36 33.11
C LYS A 22 -5.23 10.24 32.33
N PRO A 23 -6.58 10.24 32.19
CA PRO A 23 -7.23 9.27 31.33
C PRO A 23 -6.68 9.42 29.92
N GLY A 24 -6.17 8.32 29.36
CA GLY A 24 -5.71 8.27 27.98
C GLY A 24 -6.84 8.68 27.02
N PRO A 25 -6.51 9.23 25.85
CA PRO A 25 -7.53 9.73 24.92
C PRO A 25 -8.52 8.62 24.56
N VAL A 26 -9.78 8.85 24.89
CA VAL A 26 -10.90 7.95 24.55
C VAL A 26 -10.93 7.84 23.02
N ALA A 27 -10.79 6.62 22.51
CA ALA A 27 -10.91 6.37 21.08
C ALA A 27 -12.29 6.83 20.61
N THR A 28 -12.32 7.84 19.73
CA THR A 28 -13.55 8.35 19.13
C THR A 28 -14.33 7.21 18.48
N GLU A 29 -15.66 7.26 18.52
CA GLU A 29 -16.55 6.23 17.95
C GLU A 29 -16.21 5.91 16.48
N ALA A 30 -15.68 6.87 15.72
CA ALA A 30 -15.13 6.66 14.37
C ALA A 30 -13.93 5.70 14.31
N LYS A 31 -13.00 5.77 15.28
CA LYS A 31 -11.87 4.83 15.41
C LYS A 31 -12.35 3.44 15.81
N LYS A 32 -13.35 3.33 16.70
CA LYS A 32 -13.97 2.03 17.05
C LYS A 32 -14.67 1.41 15.85
N ARG A 33 -15.48 2.17 15.10
CA ARG A 33 -16.16 1.70 13.88
C ARG A 33 -15.17 1.20 12.82
N LYS A 34 -14.08 1.92 12.57
CA LYS A 34 -12.99 1.44 11.68
C LYS A 34 -12.35 0.14 12.17
N ARG A 35 -12.15 -0.01 13.48
CA ARG A 35 -11.56 -1.22 14.07
C ARG A 35 -12.50 -2.42 13.94
N VAL A 36 -13.78 -2.24 14.21
CA VAL A 36 -14.80 -3.30 14.10
C VAL A 36 -14.96 -3.75 12.65
N HIS A 37 -15.02 -2.82 11.69
CA HIS A 37 -15.11 -3.19 10.26
C HIS A 37 -13.89 -3.99 9.79
N ARG A 38 -12.69 -3.66 10.30
CA ARG A 38 -11.45 -4.38 10.00
C ARG A 38 -11.41 -5.78 10.61
N VAL A 39 -12.08 -5.99 11.74
CA VAL A 39 -12.15 -7.29 12.43
C VAL A 39 -13.19 -8.20 11.76
N ALA A 40 -14.27 -7.64 11.19
CA ALA A 40 -15.34 -8.41 10.54
C ALA A 40 -14.92 -9.05 9.20
N LEU A 41 -13.90 -8.56 8.51
CA LEU A 41 -13.49 -9.06 7.19
C LEU A 41 -12.54 -10.27 7.21
N GLY A 42 -12.25 -10.83 8.39
CA GLY A 42 -11.27 -11.90 8.53
C GLY A 42 -9.85 -11.47 8.11
N LYS A 43 -8.87 -12.38 8.21
CA LYS A 43 -7.54 -12.14 7.65
C LYS A 43 -7.63 -12.28 6.12
N PRO A 44 -7.03 -11.38 5.33
CA PRO A 44 -7.02 -11.53 3.87
C PRO A 44 -6.33 -12.85 3.50
N LYS A 45 -6.92 -13.56 2.54
CA LYS A 45 -6.35 -14.79 1.99
C LYS A 45 -5.27 -14.43 0.94
N PRO A 46 -4.32 -15.34 0.66
CA PRO A 46 -3.44 -15.18 -0.50
C PRO A 46 -4.25 -14.87 -1.76
N GLY A 47 -3.75 -13.97 -2.60
CA GLY A 47 -4.43 -13.54 -3.83
C GLY A 47 -5.50 -12.45 -3.64
N HIS A 48 -5.96 -12.17 -2.42
CA HIS A 48 -6.94 -11.09 -2.20
C HIS A 48 -6.33 -9.69 -2.38
N ILE A 49 -7.09 -8.80 -3.01
CA ILE A 49 -6.77 -7.37 -3.05
C ILE A 49 -6.93 -6.79 -1.63
N VAL A 50 -5.87 -6.19 -1.08
CA VAL A 50 -5.82 -5.68 0.30
C VAL A 50 -5.68 -4.16 0.38
N GLY A 51 -5.40 -3.50 -0.74
CA GLY A 51 -5.30 -2.05 -0.79
C GLY A 51 -5.31 -1.53 -2.21
N HIS A 52 -5.98 -0.39 -2.42
CA HIS A 52 -5.90 0.37 -3.66
C HIS A 52 -5.07 1.61 -3.41
N SER A 53 -4.07 1.82 -4.25
CA SER A 53 -3.24 3.02 -4.19
C SER A 53 -2.57 3.27 -2.82
N GLN A 54 -2.25 2.20 -2.09
CA GLN A 54 -1.61 2.25 -0.77
C GLN A 54 -0.16 1.77 -0.83
N ARG A 55 0.68 2.26 0.09
CA ARG A 55 2.05 1.78 0.23
C ARG A 55 2.07 0.27 0.49
N ARG A 56 2.79 -0.46 -0.36
CA ARG A 56 3.04 -1.91 -0.23
C ARG A 56 3.59 -2.25 1.15
N ARG A 57 2.94 -3.18 1.86
CA ARG A 57 3.40 -3.73 3.14
C ARG A 57 4.21 -5.01 2.91
N LYS A 58 4.82 -5.53 3.98
CA LYS A 58 5.50 -6.82 3.95
C LYS A 58 4.47 -7.93 3.72
N GLY A 59 4.76 -8.84 2.79
CA GLY A 59 3.83 -9.90 2.40
C GLY A 59 2.71 -9.42 1.47
N GLU A 60 2.91 -8.31 0.78
CA GLU A 60 2.03 -7.83 -0.29
C GLU A 60 2.84 -7.69 -1.58
N ILE A 61 2.23 -8.02 -2.71
CA ILE A 61 2.75 -7.72 -4.05
C ILE A 61 2.03 -6.51 -4.64
N LEU A 62 2.71 -5.79 -5.53
CA LEU A 62 2.17 -4.65 -6.24
C LEU A 62 1.58 -5.13 -7.57
N CYS A 63 0.31 -4.83 -7.82
CA CYS A 63 -0.39 -5.21 -9.03
C CYS A 63 -1.03 -4.00 -9.71
N HIS A 64 -1.39 -4.16 -10.99
CA HIS A 64 -2.26 -3.22 -11.70
C HIS A 64 -3.27 -3.94 -12.59
N ASN A 65 -4.29 -3.21 -13.04
CA ASN A 65 -5.29 -3.72 -13.95
C ASN A 65 -4.79 -3.79 -15.41
N HIS A 66 -5.60 -4.34 -16.30
CA HIS A 66 -5.25 -4.61 -17.70
C HIS A 66 -5.35 -3.39 -18.63
N VAL A 67 -5.59 -2.19 -18.09
CA VAL A 67 -5.74 -0.96 -18.87
C VAL A 67 -4.42 -0.61 -19.56
N LEU A 68 -4.48 -0.18 -20.82
CA LEU A 68 -3.29 0.27 -21.55
C LEU A 68 -2.71 1.54 -20.91
N HIS A 69 -1.42 1.49 -20.61
CA HIS A 69 -0.74 2.57 -19.89
C HIS A 69 0.73 2.67 -20.30
N THR A 70 1.33 3.80 -19.95
CA THR A 70 2.78 4.03 -20.04
C THR A 70 3.41 4.03 -18.65
N ALA A 71 4.75 4.03 -18.60
CA ALA A 71 5.52 4.04 -17.36
C ALA A 71 5.11 5.12 -16.35
N ALA A 72 4.70 6.30 -16.83
CA ALA A 72 4.35 7.47 -16.02
C ALA A 72 2.86 7.58 -15.70
N THR A 73 2.04 6.60 -16.08
CA THR A 73 0.58 6.69 -15.92
C THR A 73 0.21 6.71 -14.45
N ALA A 74 -0.46 7.79 -14.04
CA ALA A 74 -0.94 7.95 -12.68
C ALA A 74 -2.19 7.10 -12.42
N ASN A 75 -2.41 6.74 -11.17
CA ASN A 75 -3.62 6.03 -10.76
C ASN A 75 -4.87 6.85 -11.06
N GLY A 76 -5.90 6.22 -11.61
CA GLY A 76 -7.17 6.81 -12.04
C GLY A 76 -7.17 7.32 -13.49
N VAL A 77 -6.01 7.50 -14.12
CA VAL A 77 -5.92 8.00 -15.50
C VAL A 77 -6.44 6.94 -16.47
N HIS A 78 -7.45 7.28 -17.27
CA HIS A 78 -8.09 6.37 -18.23
C HIS A 78 -8.56 5.04 -17.61
N GLY A 79 -8.95 5.04 -16.33
CA GLY A 79 -9.34 3.84 -15.60
C GLY A 79 -8.17 2.95 -15.16
N PHE A 80 -6.93 3.38 -15.37
CA PHE A 80 -5.76 2.66 -14.85
C PHE A 80 -5.76 2.66 -13.33
N HIS A 81 -5.66 1.48 -12.72
CA HIS A 81 -5.59 1.35 -11.28
C HIS A 81 -4.50 0.40 -10.86
N TRP A 82 -3.81 0.78 -9.80
CA TRP A 82 -2.87 -0.10 -9.10
C TRP A 82 -3.36 -0.40 -7.69
N PHE A 83 -3.01 -1.61 -7.24
CA PHE A 83 -3.46 -2.17 -5.98
C PHE A 83 -2.42 -3.14 -5.44
N THR A 84 -2.59 -3.54 -4.19
CA THR A 84 -1.73 -4.51 -3.52
C THR A 84 -2.51 -5.78 -3.25
N VAL A 85 -1.89 -6.92 -3.52
CA VAL A 85 -2.46 -8.26 -3.28
C VAL A 85 -1.73 -8.91 -2.11
N CYS A 86 -2.48 -9.61 -1.25
CA CYS A 86 -1.91 -10.40 -0.16
C CYS A 86 -1.10 -11.57 -0.74
N ALA A 87 0.18 -11.61 -0.40
CA ALA A 87 1.14 -12.62 -0.85
C ALA A 87 2.05 -12.98 0.33
N PRO A 88 1.58 -13.83 1.25
CA PRO A 88 2.37 -14.23 2.42
C PRO A 88 3.67 -14.93 1.99
N ALA A 89 4.65 -14.99 2.90
CA ALA A 89 5.93 -15.62 2.61
C ALA A 89 5.75 -17.08 2.18
N GLY A 90 6.39 -17.46 1.07
CA GLY A 90 6.27 -18.81 0.49
C GLY A 90 5.09 -19.01 -0.45
N TRP A 91 4.24 -18.00 -0.67
CA TRP A 91 3.19 -18.05 -1.69
C TRP A 91 3.74 -17.61 -3.05
N ASP A 92 3.50 -18.42 -4.08
CA ASP A 92 3.93 -18.12 -5.44
C ASP A 92 2.82 -17.39 -6.21
N PRO A 93 3.02 -16.12 -6.59
CA PRO A 93 2.04 -15.41 -7.43
C PRO A 93 1.80 -16.07 -8.80
N ALA A 94 2.79 -16.79 -9.33
CA ALA A 94 2.71 -17.38 -10.66
C ALA A 94 1.73 -18.57 -10.73
N THR A 95 1.42 -19.23 -9.61
CA THR A 95 0.46 -20.35 -9.59
C THR A 95 -0.99 -19.89 -9.53
N ASP A 96 -1.24 -18.62 -9.20
CA ASP A 96 -2.55 -18.11 -8.76
C ASP A 96 -2.93 -16.78 -9.45
N GLU A 97 -2.83 -16.71 -10.79
CA GLU A 97 -3.34 -15.63 -11.66
C GLU A 97 -2.44 -14.40 -11.92
N TRP A 98 -1.31 -14.25 -11.22
CA TRP A 98 -0.49 -13.03 -11.29
C TRP A 98 0.89 -13.28 -11.89
N GLU A 99 1.17 -12.63 -13.01
CA GLU A 99 2.48 -12.69 -13.65
C GLU A 99 3.23 -11.37 -13.53
N VAL A 100 4.57 -11.44 -13.47
CA VAL A 100 5.42 -10.25 -13.51
C VAL A 100 5.19 -9.52 -14.84
N CYS A 101 4.68 -8.30 -14.76
CA CYS A 101 4.35 -7.54 -15.94
C CYS A 101 5.60 -6.82 -16.50
N PRO A 102 5.88 -6.93 -17.80
CA PRO A 102 7.02 -6.26 -18.40
C PRO A 102 6.73 -4.79 -18.72
N CYS A 103 5.50 -4.28 -18.56
CA CYS A 103 5.02 -2.98 -19.08
C CYS A 103 5.80 -1.73 -18.64
N GLY A 104 6.78 -1.86 -17.75
CA GLY A 104 7.67 -0.78 -17.33
C GLY A 104 7.02 0.26 -16.43
N TRP A 105 5.80 0.02 -15.94
CA TRP A 105 5.14 0.89 -14.99
C TRP A 105 5.91 0.97 -13.67
N ARG A 106 6.26 2.21 -13.27
CA ARG A 106 6.86 2.56 -11.97
C ARG A 106 7.96 1.59 -11.51
N ARG A 107 8.97 1.35 -12.36
CA ARG A 107 10.07 0.40 -12.07
C ARG A 107 10.80 0.70 -10.76
N GLU A 108 10.80 1.95 -10.32
CA GLU A 108 11.37 2.39 -9.04
C GLU A 108 10.63 1.83 -7.82
N LEU A 109 9.37 1.38 -7.96
CA LEU A 109 8.62 0.67 -6.92
C LEU A 109 8.95 -0.84 -6.87
N GLY A 110 9.80 -1.30 -7.79
CA GLY A 110 10.21 -2.69 -7.94
C GLY A 110 9.31 -3.50 -8.88
N LYS A 111 9.36 -4.83 -8.75
CA LYS A 111 8.52 -5.74 -9.53
C LYS A 111 7.04 -5.48 -9.25
N HIS A 112 6.26 -5.47 -10.32
CA HIS A 112 4.81 -5.42 -10.26
C HIS A 112 4.22 -6.54 -11.12
N TYR A 113 2.95 -6.83 -10.87
CA TYR A 113 2.25 -7.97 -11.44
C TYR A 113 0.96 -7.53 -12.13
N ALA A 114 0.52 -8.32 -13.10
CA ALA A 114 -0.76 -8.16 -13.77
C ALA A 114 -1.33 -9.53 -14.13
N LYS A 115 -2.58 -9.56 -14.59
CA LYS A 115 -3.18 -10.79 -15.13
C LYS A 115 -2.41 -11.29 -16.36
N ALA A 116 -2.36 -12.61 -16.52
CA ALA A 116 -1.62 -13.29 -17.58
C ALA A 116 -1.90 -12.73 -18.98
N ASP A 117 -3.17 -12.53 -19.36
CA ASP A 117 -3.55 -12.00 -20.69
C ASP A 117 -2.91 -10.63 -20.97
N HIS A 118 -2.86 -9.76 -19.95
CA HIS A 118 -2.24 -8.45 -20.09
C HIS A 118 -0.72 -8.56 -20.23
N VAL A 119 -0.10 -9.46 -19.47
CA VAL A 119 1.33 -9.73 -19.54
C VAL A 119 1.70 -10.29 -20.91
N GLN A 120 0.92 -11.24 -21.43
CA GLN A 120 1.10 -11.82 -22.75
C GLN A 120 1.02 -10.74 -23.84
N TRP A 121 -0.02 -9.90 -23.82
CA TRP A 121 -0.16 -8.80 -24.77
C TRP A 121 1.08 -7.89 -24.78
N TRP A 122 1.60 -7.52 -23.61
CA TRP A 122 2.82 -6.71 -23.55
C TRP A 122 4.03 -7.42 -24.14
N ARG A 123 4.24 -8.71 -23.81
CA ARG A 123 5.35 -9.50 -24.36
C ARG A 123 5.29 -9.54 -25.88
N GLU A 124 4.11 -9.77 -26.44
CA GLU A 124 3.88 -9.78 -27.89
C GLU A 124 4.15 -8.41 -28.51
N GLN A 125 3.64 -7.33 -27.94
CA GLN A 125 3.85 -5.98 -28.47
C GLN A 125 5.31 -5.53 -28.40
N ILE A 126 6.02 -5.87 -27.32
CA ILE A 126 7.46 -5.60 -27.20
C ILE A 126 8.24 -6.37 -28.27
N LYS A 127 7.89 -7.64 -28.49
CA LYS A 127 8.50 -8.48 -29.53
C LYS A 127 8.24 -7.94 -30.93
N GLU A 128 6.99 -7.61 -31.24
CA GLU A 128 6.56 -7.12 -32.55
C GLU A 128 7.18 -5.76 -32.89
N ARG A 129 7.23 -4.83 -31.92
CA ARG A 129 7.68 -3.45 -32.15
C ARG A 129 9.15 -3.22 -31.81
N GLY A 130 9.83 -4.23 -31.28
CA GLY A 130 11.26 -4.24 -30.96
C GLY A 130 11.71 -3.37 -29.77
N SER A 131 10.85 -2.51 -29.22
CA SER A 131 11.22 -1.66 -28.07
C SER A 131 10.01 -1.19 -27.26
N PHE A 132 10.24 -0.95 -25.95
CA PHE A 132 9.23 -0.34 -25.07
C PHE A 132 8.75 1.02 -25.57
N GLU A 133 9.65 1.85 -26.08
CA GLU A 133 9.28 3.17 -26.58
C GLU A 133 8.33 3.11 -27.79
N ALA A 134 8.53 2.14 -28.69
CA ALA A 134 7.62 1.93 -29.80
C ALA A 134 6.23 1.49 -29.33
N VAL A 135 6.16 0.60 -28.32
CA VAL A 135 4.88 0.23 -27.69
C VAL A 135 4.22 1.44 -27.00
N TYR A 136 4.97 2.26 -26.27
CA TYR A 136 4.41 3.45 -25.63
C TYR A 136 3.90 4.50 -26.62
N ARG A 137 4.56 4.65 -27.78
CA ARG A 137 4.07 5.53 -28.85
C ARG A 137 2.69 5.07 -29.35
N GLU A 138 2.52 3.76 -29.55
CA GLU A 138 1.23 3.17 -29.90
C GLU A 138 0.18 3.36 -28.81
N VAL A 139 0.53 3.08 -27.55
CA VAL A 139 -0.39 3.23 -26.42
C VAL A 139 -0.90 4.67 -26.34
N ARG A 140 -0.01 5.66 -26.44
CA ARG A 140 -0.39 7.09 -26.45
C ARG A 140 -1.26 7.46 -27.65
N LYS A 141 -1.02 6.85 -28.81
CA LYS A 141 -1.87 7.04 -30.00
C LYS A 141 -3.29 6.54 -29.72
N ARG A 142 -3.45 5.30 -29.27
CA ARG A 142 -4.75 4.71 -28.93
C ARG A 142 -5.48 5.48 -27.84
N GLN A 143 -4.78 5.91 -26.78
CA GLN A 143 -5.36 6.70 -25.70
C GLN A 143 -5.94 8.03 -26.21
N ARG A 144 -5.31 8.68 -27.20
CA ARG A 144 -5.87 9.87 -27.86
C ARG A 144 -7.13 9.54 -28.66
N GLU A 145 -7.08 8.48 -29.47
CA GLU A 145 -8.22 8.06 -30.29
C GLU A 145 -9.46 7.72 -29.45
N TYR A 146 -9.29 7.07 -28.30
CA TYR A 146 -10.40 6.81 -27.36
C TYR A 146 -11.00 8.11 -26.81
N ARG A 147 -10.15 9.04 -26.37
CA ARG A 147 -10.61 10.33 -25.85
C ARG A 147 -11.42 11.12 -26.89
N ASP A 148 -10.98 11.08 -28.14
CA ASP A 148 -11.62 11.85 -29.21
C ASP A 148 -12.97 11.20 -29.64
N ARG A 149 -13.16 9.89 -29.43
CA ARG A 149 -14.44 9.20 -29.65
C ARG A 149 -15.49 9.43 -28.56
N ASP A 150 -15.08 9.60 -27.30
CA ASP A 150 -16.01 9.81 -26.19
C ASP A 150 -16.54 11.26 -26.10
N MET A 151 -15.97 12.19 -26.89
CA MET A 151 -16.33 13.62 -26.90
C MET A 151 -17.04 14.06 -28.20
N GLY A 152 -17.38 13.12 -29.09
CA GLY A 152 -18.18 13.35 -30.29
C GLY A 152 -19.63 12.94 -30.12
#